data_AF-A0A946KUD7-F1
#
_entry.id   AF-A0A946KUD7-F1
#
_cell.length_a   1.000
_cell.length_b   1.000
_cell.length_c   1.000
_cell.angle_alpha   90.00
_cell.angle_beta   90.00
_cell.angle_gamma   90.00
#
_symmetry.space_group_name_H-M   'P 1'
#
loop_
_entity.id
_entity.type
_entity.pdbx_description
1 polymer ?
#
loop_
_entity_poly.entity_id
_entity_poly.type
_entity_poly.pdbx_seq_one_letter_code
_entity_poly.pdbx_strand_id
1 'polypeptide(L)'
;MLAMTEQMNIKPATGKLGILTPGLGAVSSTFIAGVIAARKGLTAPIGSLTQMAHIRLGGREENRNPLIREFAPLAELDDLVFGGWDPISPNALEAARTCGVLDEKDLAPLSAELEGIVPMDAVFDQRWVKRLDGVRVKNIASKWEQAEALIADIEHFRIENNCDRLVMVWCGSTEAYQEASEVHDTVAAFEAGLHANDENISPSQIYVYAALMSDVPFANGAPNLSTDLPCMIELSATRGVPIVGKDFKTGQTWMKTLLAPGIKARMLGLRGWYSTNILGNRDGEVLDDPENFKTKEMSKLGVLDAILQPDSYPDLYGNIDHVVRINYYPPRGDNKEGWDNIDIFGWLGYPMQIKVDFL
;
A
#
# COMPACT_ATOMS: atom_id res chain seq x y z
N MET A 1 26.13 -8.27 -21.08
CA MET A 1 24.80 -8.77 -21.50
C MET A 1 24.68 -10.19 -20.98
N LEU A 2 24.04 -10.38 -19.83
CA LEU A 2 23.54 -11.71 -19.48
C LEU A 2 22.42 -11.99 -20.47
N ALA A 3 22.66 -12.93 -21.38
CA ALA A 3 21.64 -13.39 -22.28
C ALA A 3 20.54 -14.03 -21.43
N MET A 4 19.34 -13.44 -21.42
CA MET A 4 18.16 -14.15 -20.94
C MET A 4 17.86 -15.24 -21.98
N THR A 5 18.50 -16.40 -21.83
CA THR A 5 18.46 -17.51 -22.79
C THR A 5 17.29 -18.47 -22.60
N GLU A 6 16.46 -18.29 -21.57
CA GLU A 6 15.20 -19.03 -21.46
C GLU A 6 14.03 -18.10 -21.71
N GLN A 7 13.25 -18.44 -22.74
CA GLN A 7 11.95 -17.84 -22.97
C GLN A 7 11.06 -18.16 -21.77
N MET A 8 10.83 -17.17 -20.91
CA MET A 8 9.93 -17.36 -19.77
C MET A 8 8.52 -17.65 -20.28
N ASN A 9 7.97 -18.80 -19.87
CA ASN A 9 6.59 -19.16 -20.19
C ASN A 9 5.63 -18.37 -19.29
N ILE A 10 5.22 -17.19 -19.76
CA ILE A 10 4.25 -16.34 -19.06
C ILE A 10 2.84 -16.85 -19.37
N LYS A 11 2.16 -17.36 -18.35
CA LYS A 11 0.76 -17.82 -18.48
C LYS A 11 -0.15 -16.62 -18.82
N PRO A 12 -1.19 -16.82 -19.66
CA PRO A 12 -2.16 -15.76 -19.94
C PRO A 12 -2.97 -15.43 -18.68
N ALA A 13 -3.43 -14.18 -18.56
CA ALA A 13 -4.28 -13.73 -17.47
C ALA A 13 -5.76 -14.07 -17.71
N THR A 14 -6.07 -15.34 -17.93
CA THR A 14 -7.45 -15.80 -18.12
C THR A 14 -8.22 -15.88 -16.80
N GLY A 15 -9.55 -15.79 -16.91
CA GLY A 15 -10.45 -16.01 -15.79
C GLY A 15 -10.51 -14.87 -14.79
N LYS A 16 -11.44 -14.97 -13.85
CA LYS A 16 -11.68 -13.92 -12.86
C LYS A 16 -10.52 -13.82 -11.87
N LEU A 17 -10.12 -12.58 -11.60
CA LEU A 17 -9.13 -12.23 -10.59
C LEU A 17 -9.83 -11.58 -9.40
N GLY A 18 -9.81 -12.28 -8.27
CA GLY A 18 -10.28 -11.74 -7.00
C GLY A 18 -9.25 -10.80 -6.37
N ILE A 19 -9.67 -9.59 -6.02
CA ILE A 19 -8.86 -8.61 -5.28
C ILE A 19 -9.43 -8.52 -3.87
N LEU A 20 -8.66 -9.01 -2.90
CA LEU A 20 -9.01 -9.02 -1.49
C LEU A 20 -8.34 -7.86 -0.76
N THR A 21 -9.13 -7.00 -0.11
CA THR A 21 -8.60 -5.85 0.66
C THR A 21 -8.94 -5.94 2.14
N PRO A 22 -7.99 -6.32 3.02
CA PRO A 22 -8.12 -6.05 4.45
C PRO A 22 -8.15 -4.53 4.65
N GLY A 23 -9.27 -4.01 5.13
CA GLY A 23 -9.63 -2.59 5.14
C GLY A 23 -10.40 -2.17 3.88
N LEU A 24 -11.62 -1.66 4.07
CA LEU A 24 -12.51 -1.11 3.05
C LEU A 24 -12.60 0.43 3.11
N GLY A 25 -11.61 1.10 3.74
CA GLY A 25 -11.55 2.56 3.89
C GLY A 25 -11.37 3.37 2.60
N ALA A 26 -10.86 4.59 2.74
CA ALA A 26 -10.82 5.59 1.65
C ALA A 26 -10.12 5.09 0.38
N VAL A 27 -8.97 4.43 0.53
CA VAL A 27 -8.17 3.92 -0.59
C VAL A 27 -8.92 2.81 -1.35
N SER A 28 -9.34 1.77 -0.65
CA SER A 28 -9.98 0.59 -1.24
C SER A 28 -11.35 0.92 -1.82
N SER A 29 -12.20 1.67 -1.11
CA SER A 29 -13.54 2.03 -1.60
C SER A 29 -13.45 2.92 -2.85
N THR A 30 -12.52 3.88 -2.89
CA THR A 30 -12.26 4.72 -4.07
C THR A 30 -11.68 3.92 -5.22
N PHE A 31 -10.75 3.00 -4.95
CA PHE A 31 -10.19 2.10 -5.96
C PHE A 31 -11.27 1.22 -6.62
N ILE A 32 -12.12 0.58 -5.80
CA ILE A 32 -13.24 -0.25 -6.28
C ILE A 32 -14.19 0.60 -7.15
N ALA A 33 -14.64 1.75 -6.64
CA ALA A 33 -15.53 2.63 -7.39
C ALA A 33 -14.90 3.11 -8.71
N GLY A 34 -13.62 3.49 -8.69
CA GLY A 34 -12.88 3.93 -9.87
C GLY A 34 -12.75 2.84 -10.94
N VAL A 35 -12.49 1.60 -10.54
CA VAL A 35 -12.45 0.45 -11.47
C VAL A 35 -13.83 0.18 -12.08
N ILE A 36 -14.89 0.17 -11.26
CA ILE A 36 -16.25 -0.06 -11.75
C ILE A 36 -16.67 1.05 -12.73
N ALA A 37 -16.35 2.31 -12.42
CA ALA A 37 -16.64 3.43 -13.30
C ALA A 37 -15.88 3.32 -14.63
N ALA A 38 -14.59 2.95 -14.57
CA ALA A 38 -13.75 2.81 -15.75
C ALA A 38 -14.23 1.70 -16.68
N ARG A 39 -14.56 0.52 -16.12
CA ARG A 39 -15.01 -0.63 -16.93
C ARG A 39 -16.41 -0.42 -17.52
N LYS A 40 -17.27 0.37 -16.86
CA LYS A 40 -18.56 0.82 -17.42
C LYS A 40 -18.42 1.94 -18.46
N GLY A 41 -17.20 2.41 -18.73
CA GLY A 41 -16.94 3.51 -19.66
C GLY A 41 -17.43 4.88 -19.18
N LEU A 42 -17.69 5.04 -17.89
CA LEU A 42 -18.17 6.30 -17.30
C LEU A 42 -17.03 7.30 -17.10
N THR A 43 -15.81 6.82 -16.89
CA THR A 43 -14.60 7.64 -16.73
C THR A 43 -13.39 6.94 -17.33
N ALA A 44 -12.35 7.69 -17.66
CA ALA A 44 -11.05 7.12 -18.01
C ALA A 44 -10.28 6.75 -16.72
N PRO A 45 -9.45 5.69 -16.72
CA PRO A 45 -8.65 5.27 -15.56
C PRO A 45 -7.42 6.17 -15.34
N ILE A 46 -7.64 7.48 -15.20
CA ILE A 46 -6.60 8.50 -15.07
C ILE A 46 -5.73 8.23 -13.84
N GLY A 47 -4.41 8.26 -14.04
CA GLY A 47 -3.41 7.97 -13.02
C GLY A 47 -2.98 6.50 -12.95
N SER A 48 -3.65 5.59 -13.67
CA SER A 48 -3.27 4.18 -13.70
C SER A 48 -2.17 3.90 -14.73
N LEU A 49 -0.98 3.53 -14.25
CA LEU A 49 0.17 3.20 -15.10
C LEU A 49 -0.14 2.00 -16.01
N THR A 50 -0.73 0.94 -15.49
CA THR A 50 -0.99 -0.28 -16.27
C THR A 50 -2.04 -0.05 -17.37
N GLN A 51 -2.97 0.88 -17.14
CA GLN A 51 -4.07 1.14 -18.07
C GLN A 51 -3.74 2.22 -19.12
N MET A 52 -2.88 3.19 -18.78
CA MET A 52 -2.65 4.36 -19.63
C MET A 52 -1.21 4.54 -20.12
N ALA A 53 -0.22 3.94 -19.46
CA ALA A 53 1.17 4.15 -19.87
C ALA A 53 1.55 3.29 -21.07
N HIS A 54 2.44 3.82 -21.89
CA HIS A 54 3.08 3.11 -22.99
C HIS A 54 4.44 2.58 -22.56
N ILE A 55 4.84 1.43 -23.09
CA ILE A 55 6.17 0.85 -22.91
C ILE A 55 6.98 0.97 -24.20
N ARG A 56 8.20 1.52 -24.13
CA ARG A 56 9.08 1.58 -25.31
C ARG A 56 9.74 0.23 -25.56
N LEU A 57 9.55 -0.30 -26.76
CA LEU A 57 10.22 -1.49 -27.27
C LEU A 57 11.27 -1.10 -28.32
N GLY A 58 12.47 -1.66 -28.22
CA GLY A 58 13.54 -1.41 -29.18
C GLY A 58 14.17 0.00 -29.10
N GLY A 59 14.80 0.40 -30.21
CA GLY A 59 15.44 1.70 -30.38
C GLY A 59 14.43 2.87 -30.40
N ARG A 60 14.92 4.11 -30.24
CA ARG A 60 14.03 5.30 -30.22
C ARG A 60 13.41 5.56 -31.59
N GLU A 61 14.16 5.26 -32.63
CA GLU A 61 13.83 5.40 -34.05
C GLU A 61 12.73 4.46 -34.53
N GLU A 62 12.50 3.33 -33.84
CA GLU A 62 11.48 2.34 -34.22
C GLU A 62 10.04 2.81 -33.89
N ASN A 63 9.89 3.80 -33.00
CA ASN A 63 8.60 4.32 -32.53
C ASN A 63 7.60 3.24 -32.06
N ARG A 64 8.09 2.12 -31.51
CA ARG A 64 7.28 1.01 -31.00
C ARG A 64 6.96 1.22 -29.53
N ASN A 65 5.81 1.85 -29.29
CA ASN A 65 5.35 2.19 -27.94
C ASN A 65 3.90 1.71 -27.74
N PRO A 66 3.61 0.40 -27.62
CA PRO A 66 2.25 -0.06 -27.28
C PRO A 66 1.86 0.34 -25.85
N LEU A 67 0.56 0.28 -25.53
CA LEU A 67 0.10 0.36 -24.15
C LEU A 67 0.62 -0.85 -23.35
N ILE A 68 0.89 -0.66 -22.06
CA ILE A 68 1.35 -1.75 -21.19
C ILE A 68 0.33 -2.90 -21.17
N ARG A 69 -0.96 -2.59 -21.05
CA ARG A 69 -2.05 -3.59 -21.10
C ARG A 69 -2.19 -4.33 -22.43
N GLU A 70 -1.68 -3.78 -23.53
CA GLU A 70 -1.66 -4.44 -24.85
C GLU A 70 -0.39 -5.28 -25.05
N PHE A 71 0.62 -5.08 -24.21
CA PHE A 71 1.91 -5.77 -24.30
C PHE A 71 2.01 -6.95 -23.34
N ALA A 72 1.61 -6.77 -22.08
CA ALA A 72 1.67 -7.79 -21.04
C ALA A 72 0.29 -8.45 -20.85
N PRO A 73 0.22 -9.76 -20.58
CA PRO A 73 -1.05 -10.45 -20.29
C PRO A 73 -1.53 -10.05 -18.89
N LEU A 74 -2.23 -8.92 -18.79
CA LEU A 74 -2.86 -8.44 -17.55
C LEU A 74 -4.33 -8.86 -17.52
N ALA A 75 -4.91 -8.98 -16.32
CA ALA A 75 -6.35 -9.17 -16.19
C ALA A 75 -7.06 -7.89 -16.66
N GLU A 76 -8.15 -8.05 -17.41
CA GLU A 76 -8.99 -6.92 -17.81
C GLU A 76 -9.79 -6.41 -16.61
N LEU A 77 -10.22 -5.13 -16.65
CA LEU A 77 -11.00 -4.54 -15.55
C LEU A 77 -12.36 -5.26 -15.34
N ASP A 78 -12.90 -5.89 -16.39
CA ASP A 78 -14.12 -6.69 -16.32
C ASP A 78 -13.92 -8.04 -15.63
N ASP A 79 -12.68 -8.55 -15.59
CA ASP A 79 -12.35 -9.81 -14.93
C ASP A 79 -12.11 -9.63 -13.41
N LEU A 80 -12.05 -8.39 -12.92
CA LEU A 80 -11.81 -8.09 -11.52
C LEU A 80 -13.08 -8.29 -10.68
N VAL A 81 -12.93 -9.03 -9.58
CA VAL A 81 -13.95 -9.21 -8.53
C VAL A 81 -13.39 -8.74 -7.20
N PHE A 82 -14.17 -7.98 -6.44
CA PHE A 82 -13.71 -7.36 -5.20
C PHE A 82 -14.30 -8.04 -3.97
N GLY A 83 -13.46 -8.23 -2.96
CA GLY A 83 -13.84 -8.67 -1.63
C GLY A 83 -12.87 -8.12 -0.59
N GLY A 84 -13.09 -8.42 0.67
CA GLY A 84 -12.18 -7.97 1.72
C GLY A 84 -12.78 -8.11 3.10
N TRP A 85 -12.11 -7.48 4.06
CA TRP A 85 -12.50 -7.47 5.46
C TRP A 85 -12.54 -6.04 5.95
N ASP A 86 -13.50 -5.68 6.80
CA ASP A 86 -13.50 -4.36 7.41
C ASP A 86 -14.16 -4.41 8.79
N PRO A 87 -13.53 -3.85 9.83
CA PRO A 87 -14.10 -3.87 11.17
C PRO A 87 -15.24 -2.87 11.38
N ILE A 88 -15.53 -1.99 10.41
CA ILE A 88 -16.41 -0.83 10.58
C ILE A 88 -17.55 -0.82 9.55
N SER A 89 -17.26 -0.88 8.25
CA SER A 89 -18.23 -0.58 7.19
C SER A 89 -19.05 -1.81 6.75
N PRO A 90 -20.36 -1.65 6.46
CA PRO A 90 -21.23 -2.77 6.06
C PRO A 90 -21.04 -3.23 4.62
N ASN A 91 -20.59 -2.34 3.74
CA ASN A 91 -20.36 -2.60 2.32
C ASN A 91 -19.48 -1.48 1.74
N ALA A 92 -19.06 -1.64 0.49
CA ALA A 92 -18.17 -0.67 -0.17
C ALA A 92 -18.86 0.68 -0.44
N LEU A 93 -20.18 0.71 -0.64
CA LEU A 93 -20.92 1.97 -0.86
C LEU A 93 -20.92 2.85 0.39
N GLU A 94 -21.28 2.28 1.54
CA GLU A 94 -21.30 3.00 2.82
C GLU A 94 -19.89 3.38 3.28
N ALA A 95 -18.89 2.55 2.96
CA ALA A 95 -17.50 2.93 3.15
C ALA A 95 -17.10 4.14 2.30
N ALA A 96 -17.44 4.14 1.00
CA ALA A 96 -17.14 5.25 0.10
C ALA A 96 -17.80 6.56 0.55
N ARG A 97 -19.10 6.50 0.92
CA ARG A 97 -19.85 7.65 1.45
C ARG A 97 -19.26 8.19 2.75
N THR A 98 -18.88 7.29 3.67
CA THR A 98 -18.28 7.68 4.95
C THR A 98 -16.91 8.33 4.76
N CYS A 99 -16.11 7.83 3.80
CA CYS A 99 -14.78 8.39 3.54
C CYS A 99 -14.83 9.75 2.84
N GLY A 100 -15.88 10.01 2.06
CA GLY A 100 -16.12 11.33 1.45
C GLY A 100 -15.08 11.74 0.41
N VAL A 101 -14.43 10.77 -0.25
CA VAL A 101 -13.48 11.01 -1.35
C VAL A 101 -14.23 11.29 -2.66
N LEU A 102 -15.31 10.53 -2.89
CA LEU A 102 -16.16 10.64 -4.07
C LEU A 102 -17.49 11.28 -3.70
N ASP A 103 -18.05 12.09 -4.60
CA ASP A 103 -19.35 12.71 -4.42
C ASP A 103 -20.48 11.75 -4.82
N GLU A 104 -21.71 12.02 -4.36
CA GLU A 104 -22.87 11.17 -4.71
C GLU A 104 -23.14 11.12 -6.23
N LYS A 105 -22.75 12.14 -7.01
CA LYS A 105 -22.83 12.11 -8.48
C LYS A 105 -21.95 11.00 -9.09
N ASP A 106 -20.85 10.65 -8.42
CA ASP A 106 -19.89 9.64 -8.86
C ASP A 106 -20.31 8.25 -8.36
N LEU A 107 -20.90 8.19 -7.15
CA LEU A 107 -21.33 6.94 -6.51
C LEU A 107 -22.70 6.45 -6.99
N ALA A 108 -23.65 7.35 -7.28
CA ALA A 108 -25.02 6.97 -7.63
C ALA A 108 -25.10 5.99 -8.83
N PRO A 109 -24.33 6.16 -9.93
CA PRO A 109 -24.30 5.21 -11.05
C PRO A 109 -23.73 3.82 -10.71
N LEU A 110 -23.02 3.70 -9.58
CA LEU A 110 -22.30 2.50 -9.16
C LEU A 110 -22.91 1.84 -7.92
N SER A 111 -23.92 2.48 -7.33
CA SER A 111 -24.45 2.18 -5.99
C SER A 111 -24.83 0.71 -5.80
N ALA A 112 -25.63 0.13 -6.69
CA ALA A 112 -26.06 -1.27 -6.59
C ALA A 112 -24.89 -2.26 -6.56
N GLU A 113 -23.82 -1.97 -7.28
CA GLU A 113 -22.65 -2.85 -7.36
C GLU A 113 -21.73 -2.67 -6.15
N LEU A 114 -21.54 -1.44 -5.69
CA LEU A 114 -20.79 -1.13 -4.47
C LEU A 114 -21.49 -1.66 -3.21
N GLU A 115 -22.82 -1.60 -3.15
CA GLU A 115 -23.62 -2.13 -2.05
C GLU A 115 -23.52 -3.66 -1.97
N GLY A 116 -23.40 -4.33 -3.13
CA GLY A 116 -23.20 -5.78 -3.21
C GLY A 116 -21.83 -6.27 -2.74
N ILE A 117 -20.85 -5.38 -2.57
CA ILE A 117 -19.52 -5.73 -2.06
C ILE A 117 -19.55 -5.60 -0.53
N VAL A 118 -19.92 -6.69 0.13
CA VAL A 118 -20.00 -6.79 1.59
C VAL A 118 -18.69 -7.38 2.13
N PRO A 119 -17.95 -6.66 3.02
CA PRO A 119 -16.76 -7.21 3.62
C PRO A 119 -17.09 -8.31 4.63
N MET A 120 -16.18 -9.27 4.76
CA MET A 120 -16.18 -10.27 5.82
C MET A 120 -15.76 -9.64 7.15
N ASP A 121 -16.15 -10.26 8.27
CA ASP A 121 -15.72 -9.83 9.60
C ASP A 121 -14.19 -9.91 9.74
N ALA A 122 -13.56 -8.84 10.20
CA ALA A 122 -12.11 -8.70 10.22
C ALA A 122 -11.46 -9.41 11.42
N VAL A 123 -10.23 -9.89 11.23
CA VAL A 123 -9.27 -10.00 12.34
C VAL A 123 -8.78 -8.58 12.66
N PHE A 124 -9.08 -8.11 13.86
CA PHE A 124 -8.80 -6.74 14.31
C PHE A 124 -8.46 -6.73 15.80
N ASP A 125 -7.43 -5.98 16.17
CA ASP A 125 -7.03 -5.78 17.55
C ASP A 125 -6.74 -4.29 17.78
N GLN A 126 -7.58 -3.67 18.62
CA GLN A 126 -7.55 -2.24 18.92
C GLN A 126 -6.21 -1.80 19.54
N ARG A 127 -5.42 -2.70 20.13
CA ARG A 127 -4.08 -2.36 20.65
C ARG A 127 -3.16 -1.81 19.58
N TRP A 128 -3.32 -2.27 18.33
CA TRP A 128 -2.51 -1.84 17.19
C TRP A 128 -3.05 -0.57 16.53
N VAL A 129 -4.34 -0.28 16.69
CA VAL A 129 -5.01 0.87 16.09
C VAL A 129 -5.99 1.49 17.10
N LYS A 130 -5.44 2.15 18.12
CA LYS A 130 -6.15 2.56 19.35
C LYS A 130 -7.38 3.45 19.13
N ARG A 131 -7.40 4.21 18.03
CA ARG A 131 -8.44 5.19 17.73
C ARG A 131 -9.64 4.61 16.98
N LEU A 132 -9.64 3.31 16.67
CA LEU A 132 -10.74 2.66 15.97
C LEU A 132 -11.45 1.65 16.86
N ASP A 133 -12.78 1.68 16.82
CA ASP A 133 -13.65 0.68 17.42
C ASP A 133 -14.18 -0.26 16.32
N GLY A 134 -13.88 -1.55 16.45
CA GLY A 134 -14.35 -2.57 15.52
C GLY A 134 -15.69 -3.16 15.96
N VAL A 135 -16.71 -3.07 15.10
CA VAL A 135 -18.03 -3.67 15.30
C VAL A 135 -18.27 -4.93 14.44
N ARG A 136 -17.43 -5.14 13.42
CA ARG A 136 -17.44 -6.29 12.50
C ARG A 136 -16.14 -7.09 12.64
N VAL A 137 -15.95 -7.66 13.82
CA VAL A 137 -14.71 -8.35 14.19
C VAL A 137 -15.02 -9.81 14.47
N LYS A 138 -14.16 -10.70 13.97
CA LYS A 138 -14.26 -12.14 14.27
C LYS A 138 -14.15 -12.35 15.78
N ASN A 139 -15.15 -12.99 16.37
CA ASN A 139 -15.15 -13.34 17.79
C ASN A 139 -14.30 -14.60 18.05
N ILE A 140 -12.99 -14.49 17.83
CA ILE A 140 -12.00 -15.58 17.93
C ILE A 140 -10.83 -15.08 18.75
N ALA A 141 -10.53 -15.73 19.88
CA ALA A 141 -9.45 -15.31 20.76
C ALA A 141 -8.07 -15.83 20.31
N SER A 142 -8.03 -17.05 19.76
CA SER A 142 -6.78 -17.69 19.33
C SER A 142 -6.28 -17.10 18.02
N LYS A 143 -5.03 -16.63 17.96
CA LYS A 143 -4.39 -16.12 16.74
C LYS A 143 -4.22 -17.19 15.68
N TRP A 144 -3.98 -18.45 16.10
CA TRP A 144 -4.00 -19.58 15.19
C TRP A 144 -5.37 -19.77 14.53
N GLU A 145 -6.45 -19.77 15.33
CA GLU A 145 -7.81 -19.91 14.80
C GLU A 145 -8.22 -18.70 13.97
N GLN A 146 -7.71 -17.50 14.27
CA GLN A 146 -7.86 -16.32 13.43
C GLN A 146 -7.21 -16.51 12.06
N ALA A 147 -5.99 -17.07 11.99
CA ALA A 147 -5.33 -17.41 10.74
C ALA A 147 -6.13 -18.45 9.94
N GLU A 148 -6.60 -19.52 10.59
CA GLU A 148 -7.43 -20.55 9.96
C GLU A 148 -8.75 -19.97 9.41
N ALA A 149 -9.38 -19.05 10.16
CA ALA A 149 -10.59 -18.38 9.72
C ALA A 149 -10.33 -17.50 8.48
N LEU A 150 -9.21 -16.79 8.42
CA LEU A 150 -8.84 -16.01 7.23
C LEU A 150 -8.53 -16.90 6.03
N ILE A 151 -7.87 -18.04 6.22
CA ILE A 151 -7.62 -19.03 5.17
C ILE A 151 -8.95 -19.57 4.62
N ALA A 152 -9.90 -19.88 5.50
CA ALA A 152 -11.24 -20.33 5.12
C ALA A 152 -12.02 -19.25 4.36
N ASP A 153 -11.97 -17.99 4.81
CA ASP A 153 -12.60 -16.85 4.13
C ASP A 153 -12.04 -16.67 2.71
N ILE A 154 -10.71 -16.74 2.53
CA ILE A 154 -10.04 -16.62 1.23
C ILE A 154 -10.56 -17.69 0.26
N GLU A 155 -10.62 -18.94 0.71
CA GLU A 155 -11.08 -20.06 -0.12
C GLU A 155 -12.58 -19.96 -0.42
N HIS A 156 -13.38 -19.57 0.57
CA HIS A 156 -14.82 -19.38 0.41
C HIS A 156 -15.11 -18.30 -0.65
N PHE A 157 -14.44 -17.14 -0.53
CA PHE A 157 -14.55 -16.06 -1.51
C PHE A 157 -14.16 -16.54 -2.91
N ARG A 158 -13.07 -17.31 -3.03
CA ARG A 158 -12.59 -17.87 -4.31
C ARG A 158 -13.68 -18.71 -4.99
N ILE A 159 -14.30 -19.62 -4.24
CA ILE A 159 -15.32 -20.54 -4.73
C ILE A 159 -16.61 -19.80 -5.09
N GLU A 160 -17.16 -18.98 -4.17
CA GLU A 160 -18.43 -18.29 -4.38
C GLU A 160 -18.40 -17.35 -5.58
N ASN A 161 -17.25 -16.71 -5.83
CA ASN A 161 -17.10 -15.75 -6.91
C ASN A 161 -16.57 -16.36 -8.21
N ASN A 162 -16.29 -17.68 -8.22
CA ASN A 162 -15.66 -18.39 -9.32
C ASN A 162 -14.34 -17.71 -9.77
N CYS A 163 -13.49 -17.38 -8.81
CA CYS A 163 -12.17 -16.78 -9.08
C CYS A 163 -11.14 -17.87 -9.37
N ASP A 164 -10.41 -17.72 -10.48
CA ASP A 164 -9.31 -18.61 -10.82
C ASP A 164 -8.01 -18.21 -10.11
N ARG A 165 -7.91 -16.92 -9.77
CA ARG A 165 -6.73 -16.31 -9.14
C ARG A 165 -7.19 -15.30 -8.10
N LEU A 166 -6.37 -15.11 -7.08
CA LEU A 166 -6.55 -14.09 -6.05
C LEU A 166 -5.28 -13.26 -5.89
N VAL A 167 -5.43 -12.03 -5.41
CA VAL A 167 -4.35 -11.21 -4.83
C VAL A 167 -4.92 -10.47 -3.62
N MET A 168 -4.10 -10.33 -2.58
CA MET A 168 -4.45 -9.58 -1.39
C MET A 168 -3.64 -8.28 -1.33
N VAL A 169 -4.31 -7.17 -1.04
CA VAL A 169 -3.67 -5.86 -0.86
C VAL A 169 -4.14 -5.27 0.47
N TRP A 170 -3.21 -5.14 1.41
CA TRP A 170 -3.50 -4.50 2.70
C TRP A 170 -3.81 -3.02 2.50
N CYS A 171 -5.04 -2.64 2.82
CA CYS A 171 -5.56 -1.27 2.83
C CYS A 171 -6.05 -0.87 4.23
N GLY A 172 -5.72 -1.67 5.25
CA GLY A 172 -6.08 -1.45 6.63
C GLY A 172 -5.26 -0.31 7.24
N SER A 173 -5.69 0.17 8.40
CA SER A 173 -5.02 1.24 9.12
C SER A 173 -3.56 0.92 9.43
N THR A 174 -2.75 1.97 9.54
CA THR A 174 -1.36 1.86 10.00
C THR A 174 -1.37 1.36 11.44
N GLU A 175 -0.74 0.22 11.68
CA GLU A 175 -0.56 -0.39 13.00
C GLU A 175 0.56 0.33 13.77
N ALA A 176 0.47 0.26 15.10
CA ALA A 176 1.48 0.81 15.99
C ALA A 176 2.88 0.27 15.68
N TYR A 177 3.89 1.12 15.88
CA TYR A 177 5.28 0.76 15.62
C TYR A 177 5.73 -0.42 16.49
N GLN A 178 6.40 -1.38 15.86
CA GLN A 178 7.05 -2.49 16.53
C GLN A 178 8.37 -2.84 15.85
N GLU A 179 9.25 -3.48 16.60
CA GLU A 179 10.48 -4.09 16.10
C GLU A 179 10.29 -5.61 16.01
N ALA A 180 11.01 -6.26 15.10
CA ALA A 180 10.99 -7.70 15.03
C ALA A 180 11.61 -8.30 16.31
N SER A 181 10.89 -9.24 16.91
CA SER A 181 11.34 -10.10 18.02
C SER A 181 11.52 -11.56 17.59
N GLU A 182 12.00 -12.42 18.50
CA GLU A 182 12.30 -13.84 18.26
C GLU A 182 11.14 -14.63 17.60
N VAL A 183 9.88 -14.24 17.86
CA VAL A 183 8.69 -14.86 17.24
C VAL A 183 8.66 -14.71 15.72
N HIS A 184 9.40 -13.75 15.16
CA HIS A 184 9.44 -13.48 13.72
C HIS A 184 10.67 -14.03 12.99
N ASP A 185 11.56 -14.74 13.69
CA ASP A 185 12.84 -15.19 13.13
C ASP A 185 12.69 -16.30 12.09
N THR A 186 11.75 -17.22 12.31
CA THR A 186 11.50 -18.39 11.44
C THR A 186 10.01 -18.66 11.33
N VAL A 187 9.59 -19.37 10.28
CA VAL A 187 8.18 -19.79 10.14
C VAL A 187 7.73 -20.61 11.35
N ALA A 188 8.54 -21.55 11.83
CA ALA A 188 8.21 -22.39 12.97
C ALA A 188 8.03 -21.59 14.27
N ALA A 189 8.87 -20.58 14.51
CA ALA A 189 8.72 -19.69 15.65
C ALA A 189 7.42 -18.86 15.56
N PHE A 190 7.09 -18.38 14.37
CA PHE A 190 5.87 -17.62 14.12
C PHE A 190 4.61 -18.46 14.34
N GLU A 191 4.58 -19.70 13.82
CA GLU A 191 3.48 -20.64 14.04
C GLU A 191 3.33 -21.02 15.52
N ALA A 192 4.44 -21.26 16.24
CA ALA A 192 4.40 -21.46 17.68
C ALA A 192 3.84 -20.24 18.42
N GLY A 193 4.21 -19.03 17.98
CA GLY A 193 3.66 -17.77 18.49
C GLY A 193 2.17 -17.61 18.23
N LEU A 194 1.68 -17.99 17.05
CA LEU A 194 0.24 -18.00 16.74
C LEU A 194 -0.52 -18.92 17.71
N HIS A 195 0.00 -20.12 17.98
CA HIS A 195 -0.59 -21.05 18.96
C HIS A 195 -0.54 -20.52 20.40
N ALA A 196 0.54 -19.82 20.76
CA ALA A 196 0.75 -19.25 22.08
C ALA A 196 0.03 -17.91 22.30
N ASN A 197 -0.62 -17.35 21.27
CA ASN A 197 -1.18 -15.99 21.27
C ASN A 197 -0.14 -14.90 21.58
N ASP A 198 1.09 -15.07 21.08
CA ASP A 198 2.19 -14.13 21.33
C ASP A 198 1.77 -12.70 21.00
N GLU A 199 1.88 -11.79 21.96
CA GLU A 199 1.33 -10.44 21.87
C GLU A 199 1.95 -9.59 20.76
N ASN A 200 3.17 -9.94 20.30
CA ASN A 200 3.91 -9.24 19.27
C ASN A 200 3.45 -9.59 17.84
N ILE A 201 2.58 -10.59 17.68
CA ILE A 201 2.01 -10.89 16.36
C ILE A 201 0.85 -9.92 16.08
N SER A 202 0.98 -9.05 15.09
CA SER A 202 -0.06 -8.08 14.72
C SER A 202 -1.09 -8.67 13.75
N PRO A 203 -2.32 -8.11 13.66
CA PRO A 203 -3.31 -8.52 12.68
C PRO A 203 -2.76 -8.58 11.25
N SER A 204 -2.04 -7.56 10.79
CA SER A 204 -1.50 -7.54 9.42
C SER A 204 -0.57 -8.72 9.13
N GLN A 205 0.19 -9.20 10.10
CA GLN A 205 1.03 -10.38 9.97
C GLN A 205 0.21 -11.67 9.84
N ILE A 206 -0.91 -11.78 10.56
CA ILE A 206 -1.84 -12.91 10.43
C ILE A 206 -2.45 -12.95 9.02
N TYR A 207 -2.79 -11.79 8.44
CA TYR A 207 -3.25 -11.71 7.04
C TYR A 207 -2.17 -12.11 6.04
N VAL A 208 -0.92 -11.66 6.22
CA VAL A 208 0.20 -12.08 5.35
C VAL A 208 0.38 -13.60 5.40
N TYR A 209 0.40 -14.16 6.61
CA TYR A 209 0.51 -15.60 6.82
C TYR A 209 -0.65 -16.35 6.14
N ALA A 210 -1.90 -15.94 6.37
CA ALA A 210 -3.07 -16.55 5.76
C ALA A 210 -3.05 -16.47 4.22
N ALA A 211 -2.65 -15.33 3.66
CA ALA A 211 -2.52 -15.16 2.21
C ALA A 211 -1.47 -16.13 1.63
N LEU A 212 -0.28 -16.18 2.25
CA LEU A 212 0.78 -17.09 1.83
C LEU A 212 0.35 -18.55 1.92
N MET A 213 -0.30 -18.95 3.02
CA MET A 213 -0.78 -20.31 3.22
C MET A 213 -1.87 -20.73 2.21
N SER A 214 -2.61 -19.76 1.67
CA SER A 214 -3.61 -19.94 0.60
C SER A 214 -3.05 -19.75 -0.82
N ASP A 215 -1.73 -19.65 -0.98
CA ASP A 215 -1.04 -19.39 -2.25
C ASP A 215 -1.50 -18.09 -2.95
N VAL A 216 -1.88 -17.09 -2.14
CA VAL A 216 -2.35 -15.77 -2.59
C VAL A 216 -1.22 -14.74 -2.45
N PRO A 217 -0.77 -14.10 -3.55
CA PRO A 217 0.14 -12.97 -3.50
C PRO A 217 -0.33 -11.86 -2.57
N PHE A 218 0.59 -11.24 -1.83
CA PHE A 218 0.25 -10.19 -0.86
C PHE A 218 1.03 -8.90 -1.10
N ALA A 219 0.34 -7.77 -1.11
CA ALA A 219 0.94 -6.44 -1.13
C ALA A 219 0.61 -5.66 0.15
N ASN A 220 1.63 -5.19 0.87
CA ASN A 220 1.44 -4.33 2.02
C ASN A 220 1.34 -2.86 1.61
N GLY A 221 0.13 -2.28 1.66
CA GLY A 221 -0.11 -0.87 1.34
C GLY A 221 0.16 0.12 2.49
N ALA A 222 0.43 -0.38 3.70
CA ALA A 222 0.73 0.43 4.89
C ALA A 222 2.22 0.26 5.28
N PRO A 223 2.78 1.14 6.13
CA PRO A 223 4.18 1.03 6.56
C PRO A 223 4.42 -0.01 7.68
N ASN A 224 3.40 -0.77 8.06
CA ASN A 224 3.42 -1.77 9.13
C ASN A 224 4.51 -2.83 8.92
N LEU A 225 5.06 -3.36 10.01
CA LEU A 225 6.00 -4.48 9.97
C LEU A 225 5.26 -5.78 9.67
N SER A 226 5.40 -6.30 8.44
CA SER A 226 4.67 -7.50 8.01
C SER A 226 5.43 -8.30 6.95
N THR A 227 5.49 -7.82 5.71
CA THR A 227 6.12 -8.54 4.59
C THR A 227 7.65 -8.55 4.65
N ASP A 228 8.25 -7.64 5.42
CA ASP A 228 9.68 -7.47 5.61
C ASP A 228 10.26 -8.31 6.77
N LEU A 229 9.46 -9.19 7.37
CA LEU A 229 9.88 -10.10 8.44
C LEU A 229 10.65 -11.32 7.90
N PRO A 230 11.68 -11.82 8.62
CA PRO A 230 12.41 -13.02 8.22
C PRO A 230 11.50 -14.23 7.97
N CYS A 231 10.56 -14.52 8.88
CA CYS A 231 9.62 -15.62 8.73
C CYS A 231 8.71 -15.48 7.49
N MET A 232 8.27 -14.26 7.14
CA MET A 232 7.40 -14.04 5.97
C MET A 232 8.18 -14.15 4.66
N ILE A 233 9.43 -13.70 4.64
CA ILE A 233 10.35 -13.88 3.50
C ILE A 233 10.63 -15.37 3.29
N GLU A 234 10.93 -16.11 4.37
CA GLU A 234 11.14 -17.56 4.33
C GLU A 234 9.90 -18.30 3.80
N LEU A 235 8.70 -17.98 4.33
CA LEU A 235 7.45 -18.60 3.92
C LEU A 235 7.12 -18.32 2.45
N SER A 236 7.27 -17.06 2.03
CA SER A 236 7.08 -16.63 0.65
C SER A 236 7.99 -17.40 -0.31
N ALA A 237 9.28 -17.51 0.03
CA ALA A 237 10.26 -18.25 -0.78
C ALA A 237 9.93 -19.76 -0.84
N THR A 238 9.56 -20.35 0.29
CA THR A 238 9.23 -21.79 0.39
C THR A 238 7.99 -22.14 -0.44
N ARG A 239 6.98 -21.28 -0.44
CA ARG A 239 5.74 -21.50 -1.21
C ARG A 239 5.80 -21.00 -2.65
N GLY A 240 6.79 -20.18 -3.00
CA GLY A 240 6.88 -19.55 -4.31
C GLY A 240 5.79 -18.51 -4.57
N VAL A 241 5.30 -17.87 -3.50
CA VAL A 241 4.19 -16.90 -3.54
C VAL A 241 4.75 -15.50 -3.29
N PRO A 242 4.60 -14.54 -4.22
CA PRO A 242 5.23 -13.24 -4.09
C PRO A 242 4.59 -12.36 -3.01
N ILE A 243 5.44 -11.68 -2.24
CA ILE A 243 5.07 -10.59 -1.34
C ILE A 243 5.74 -9.29 -1.79
N VAL A 244 5.04 -8.17 -1.65
CA VAL A 244 5.57 -6.84 -1.95
C VAL A 244 5.13 -5.83 -0.89
N GLY A 245 5.86 -4.73 -0.81
CA GLY A 245 5.62 -3.68 0.18
C GLY A 245 6.91 -2.91 0.49
N LYS A 246 6.82 -1.88 1.31
CA LYS A 246 5.64 -1.42 2.06
C LYS A 246 5.33 0.05 1.80
N ASP A 247 4.12 0.46 2.18
CA ASP A 247 3.59 1.82 2.07
C ASP A 247 3.36 2.35 0.64
N PHE A 248 2.13 2.80 0.36
CA PHE A 248 1.82 3.40 -0.94
C PHE A 248 2.54 4.75 -1.14
N LYS A 249 3.29 4.86 -2.23
CA LYS A 249 3.99 6.10 -2.62
C LYS A 249 3.11 6.97 -3.52
N THR A 250 2.21 7.76 -2.93
CA THR A 250 1.12 8.45 -3.65
C THR A 250 1.35 9.95 -3.89
N GLY A 251 1.80 10.71 -2.89
CA GLY A 251 1.85 12.18 -2.96
C GLY A 251 3.23 12.76 -2.62
N GLN A 252 3.39 13.25 -1.39
CA GLN A 252 4.62 13.94 -0.98
C GLN A 252 5.88 13.07 -1.13
N THR A 253 5.85 11.80 -0.72
CA THR A 253 6.99 10.89 -0.90
C THR A 253 7.28 10.64 -2.39
N TRP A 254 6.26 10.61 -3.25
CA TRP A 254 6.46 10.55 -4.70
C TRP A 254 7.23 11.80 -5.19
N MET A 255 6.87 13.01 -4.73
CA MET A 255 7.62 14.26 -5.02
C MET A 255 9.06 14.22 -4.56
N LYS A 256 9.33 13.71 -3.36
CA LYS A 256 10.71 13.49 -2.90
C LYS A 256 11.50 12.62 -3.88
N THR A 257 10.89 11.53 -4.36
CA THR A 257 11.55 10.63 -5.32
C THR A 257 11.66 11.16 -6.74
N LEU A 258 10.96 12.24 -7.10
CA LEU A 258 11.19 12.96 -8.37
C LEU A 258 12.30 14.01 -8.24
N LEU A 259 12.32 14.74 -7.13
CA LEU A 259 13.20 15.88 -6.93
C LEU A 259 14.61 15.48 -6.48
N ALA A 260 14.72 14.54 -5.53
CA ALA A 260 16.01 14.13 -4.99
C ALA A 260 16.97 13.58 -6.07
N PRO A 261 16.53 12.75 -7.03
CA PRO A 261 17.41 12.34 -8.13
C PRO A 261 17.86 13.50 -9.00
N GLY A 262 17.03 14.52 -9.22
CA GLY A 262 17.39 15.72 -9.98
C GLY A 262 18.45 16.57 -9.28
N ILE A 263 18.30 16.76 -7.95
CA ILE A 263 19.29 17.42 -7.08
C ILE A 263 20.63 16.68 -7.18
N LYS A 264 20.61 15.36 -7.00
CA LYS A 264 21.80 14.52 -7.10
C LYS A 264 22.42 14.54 -8.49
N ALA A 265 21.62 14.44 -9.55
CA ALA A 265 22.13 14.46 -10.93
C ALA A 265 22.90 15.74 -11.27
N ARG A 266 22.67 16.83 -10.53
CA ARG A 266 23.40 18.10 -10.65
C ARG A 266 24.46 18.30 -9.57
N MET A 267 24.66 17.34 -8.67
CA MET A 267 25.56 17.43 -7.53
C MET A 267 25.33 18.70 -6.69
N LEU A 268 24.06 19.09 -6.57
CA LEU A 268 23.66 20.12 -5.63
C LEU A 268 23.63 19.51 -4.23
N GLY A 269 24.24 20.19 -3.27
CA GLY A 269 24.25 19.74 -1.88
C GLY A 269 22.93 20.08 -1.18
N LEU A 270 22.62 19.33 -0.13
CA LEU A 270 21.39 19.48 0.64
C LEU A 270 21.74 19.82 2.09
N ARG A 271 21.17 20.90 2.62
CA ARG A 271 21.29 21.27 4.04
C ARG A 271 20.10 20.77 4.84
N GLY A 272 18.90 20.94 4.30
CA GLY A 272 17.69 20.54 5.00
C GLY A 272 16.54 20.25 4.07
N TRP A 273 15.68 19.33 4.50
CA TRP A 273 14.41 19.02 3.85
C TRP A 273 13.34 18.97 4.93
N TYR A 274 12.56 20.05 5.03
CA TYR A 274 11.45 20.12 5.96
C TYR A 274 10.16 19.77 5.23
N SER A 275 9.46 18.73 5.68
CA SER A 275 8.20 18.28 5.11
C SER A 275 7.10 18.35 6.16
N THR A 276 6.04 19.10 5.89
CA THR A 276 4.84 19.12 6.74
C THR A 276 3.61 18.74 5.91
N ASN A 277 2.63 18.13 6.56
CA ASN A 277 1.39 17.69 5.92
C ASN A 277 0.21 17.91 6.86
N ILE A 278 -0.96 18.16 6.28
CA ILE A 278 -2.25 18.12 6.98
C ILE A 278 -3.22 17.21 6.24
N LEU A 279 -4.03 16.47 6.99
CA LEU A 279 -5.14 15.66 6.49
C LEU A 279 -6.19 15.47 7.59
N GLY A 280 -7.45 15.30 7.20
CA GLY A 280 -8.60 15.26 8.11
C GLY A 280 -9.43 13.98 8.05
N ASN A 281 -8.99 12.99 7.28
CA ASN A 281 -9.64 11.68 7.18
C ASN A 281 -9.19 10.75 8.34
N ARG A 282 -9.70 9.52 8.32
CA ARG A 282 -9.38 8.48 9.30
C ARG A 282 -7.89 8.14 9.37
N ASP A 283 -7.16 8.25 8.26
CA ASP A 283 -5.71 8.07 8.26
C ASP A 283 -5.02 9.16 9.11
N GLY A 284 -5.44 10.42 8.94
CA GLY A 284 -4.99 11.52 9.79
C GLY A 284 -5.31 11.33 11.26
N GLU A 285 -6.53 10.85 11.56
CA GLU A 285 -6.94 10.57 12.94
C GLU A 285 -6.06 9.48 13.56
N VAL A 286 -5.82 8.37 12.87
CA VAL A 286 -4.94 7.29 13.37
C VAL A 286 -3.49 7.79 13.55
N LEU A 287 -2.97 8.58 12.61
CA LEU A 287 -1.61 9.10 12.63
C LEU A 287 -1.37 10.22 13.66
N ASP A 288 -2.41 10.72 14.32
CA ASP A 288 -2.28 11.66 15.42
C ASP A 288 -2.02 10.93 16.77
N ASP A 289 -2.01 9.59 16.78
CA ASP A 289 -1.34 8.79 17.83
C ASP A 289 0.19 8.73 17.58
N PRO A 290 1.04 9.07 18.57
CA PRO A 290 2.49 9.08 18.42
C PRO A 290 3.11 7.73 17.99
N GLU A 291 2.56 6.59 18.41
CA GLU A 291 3.11 5.27 18.08
C GLU A 291 2.81 4.90 16.62
N ASN A 292 1.61 5.21 16.13
CA ASN A 292 1.23 5.03 14.72
C ASN A 292 2.01 6.02 13.83
N PHE A 293 2.22 7.26 14.29
CA PHE A 293 3.03 8.26 13.60
C PHE A 293 4.48 7.80 13.38
N LYS A 294 5.11 7.21 14.41
CA LYS A 294 6.50 6.75 14.35
C LYS A 294 6.75 5.77 13.21
N THR A 295 5.82 4.86 12.93
CA THR A 295 5.89 3.93 11.78
C THR A 295 5.98 4.69 10.45
N LYS A 296 5.17 5.73 10.29
CA LYS A 296 5.15 6.56 9.07
C LYS A 296 6.37 7.47 8.97
N GLU A 297 6.85 8.01 10.09
CA GLU A 297 8.05 8.85 10.13
C GLU A 297 9.28 8.06 9.65
N MET A 298 9.54 6.88 10.22
CA MET A 298 10.68 6.05 9.85
C MET A 298 10.71 5.68 8.35
N SER A 299 9.57 5.29 7.79
CA SER A 299 9.48 4.96 6.35
C SER A 299 9.76 6.15 5.42
N LYS A 300 9.44 7.38 5.86
CA LYS A 300 9.61 8.61 5.06
C LYS A 300 11.01 9.21 5.14
N LEU A 301 11.76 8.92 6.20
CA LEU A 301 13.13 9.41 6.37
C LEU A 301 14.11 8.66 5.45
N GLY A 302 14.02 7.33 5.38
CA GLY A 302 15.01 6.50 4.67
C GLY A 302 15.09 6.68 3.15
N VAL A 303 14.09 7.29 2.50
CA VAL A 303 14.07 7.43 1.04
C VAL A 303 15.18 8.35 0.50
N LEU A 304 15.56 9.37 1.27
CA LEU A 304 16.61 10.31 0.85
C LEU A 304 17.99 9.67 0.91
N ASP A 305 18.28 8.89 1.94
CA ASP A 305 19.58 8.24 2.11
C ASP A 305 19.89 7.30 0.95
N ALA A 306 18.91 6.49 0.54
CA ALA A 306 19.04 5.57 -0.59
C ALA A 306 19.35 6.31 -1.91
N ILE A 307 18.72 7.47 -2.13
CA ILE A 307 18.89 8.25 -3.36
C ILE A 307 20.20 9.04 -3.31
N LEU A 308 20.43 9.80 -2.24
CA LEU A 308 21.51 10.77 -2.10
C LEU A 308 22.86 10.10 -1.80
N GLN A 309 22.87 8.94 -1.13
CA GLN A 309 24.06 8.17 -0.78
C GLN A 309 25.07 8.98 0.04
N PRO A 310 24.70 9.40 1.27
CA PRO A 310 25.54 10.28 2.11
C PRO A 310 26.95 9.73 2.36
N ASP A 311 27.10 8.41 2.50
CA ASP A 311 28.42 7.78 2.69
C ASP A 311 29.36 7.97 1.48
N SER A 312 28.80 8.04 0.27
CA SER A 312 29.56 8.26 -0.96
C SER A 312 29.78 9.75 -1.27
N TYR A 313 28.93 10.61 -0.74
CA TYR A 313 28.94 12.06 -0.99
C TYR A 313 28.81 12.87 0.32
N PRO A 314 29.74 12.70 1.28
CA PRO A 314 29.61 13.27 2.61
C PRO A 314 29.60 14.80 2.61
N ASP A 315 30.32 15.45 1.69
CA ASP A 315 30.36 16.91 1.57
C ASP A 315 29.01 17.53 1.15
N LEU A 316 28.20 16.75 0.43
CA LEU A 316 26.91 17.20 -0.11
C LEU A 316 25.73 16.79 0.78
N TYR A 317 25.81 15.60 1.40
CA TYR A 317 24.67 14.93 2.02
C TYR A 317 24.97 14.33 3.40
N GLY A 318 26.21 14.41 3.91
CA GLY A 318 26.57 13.79 5.19
C GLY A 318 25.95 14.46 6.42
N ASN A 319 25.46 15.70 6.28
CA ASN A 319 24.86 16.48 7.35
C ASN A 319 23.57 17.16 6.85
N ILE A 320 22.50 16.38 6.71
CA ILE A 320 21.17 16.86 6.28
C ILE A 320 20.23 16.91 7.49
N ASP A 321 19.56 18.05 7.68
CA ASP A 321 18.42 18.16 8.59
C ASP A 321 17.12 17.71 7.87
N HIS A 322 16.67 16.47 8.10
CA HIS A 322 15.45 15.93 7.52
C HIS A 322 14.33 15.85 8.56
N VAL A 323 13.26 16.62 8.35
CA VAL A 323 12.13 16.70 9.28
C VAL A 323 10.84 16.34 8.57
N VAL A 324 10.05 15.46 9.18
CA VAL A 324 8.70 15.13 8.70
C VAL A 324 7.69 15.40 9.82
N ARG A 325 6.62 16.12 9.47
CA ARG A 325 5.46 16.36 10.32
C ARG A 325 4.17 16.01 9.58
N ILE A 326 3.23 15.43 10.30
CA ILE A 326 1.87 15.16 9.85
C ILE A 326 0.97 15.65 10.97
N ASN A 327 0.00 16.49 10.65
CA ASN A 327 -0.93 17.03 11.64
C ASN A 327 -2.35 16.68 11.21
N TYR A 328 -3.15 16.20 12.17
CA TYR A 328 -4.56 15.99 11.95
C TYR A 328 -5.29 17.33 11.89
N TYR A 329 -6.01 17.56 10.79
CA TYR A 329 -6.79 18.78 10.58
C TYR A 329 -8.13 18.41 9.94
N PRO A 330 -9.17 18.14 10.76
CA PRO A 330 -10.45 17.59 10.30
C PRO A 330 -11.10 18.30 9.10
N PRO A 331 -11.07 19.64 8.98
CA PRO A 331 -11.72 20.33 7.86
C PRO A 331 -11.21 19.94 6.46
N ARG A 332 -10.04 19.30 6.35
CA ARG A 332 -9.49 18.85 5.05
C ARG A 332 -10.09 17.55 4.53
N GLY A 333 -10.70 16.74 5.39
CA GLY A 333 -11.12 15.39 5.00
C GLY A 333 -9.98 14.63 4.32
N ASP A 334 -10.24 14.01 3.17
CA ASP A 334 -9.25 13.25 2.40
C ASP A 334 -8.27 14.12 1.58
N ASN A 335 -8.55 15.42 1.42
CA ASN A 335 -7.73 16.35 0.63
C ASN A 335 -6.47 16.75 1.38
N LYS A 336 -5.51 15.81 1.43
CA LYS A 336 -4.23 15.97 2.10
C LYS A 336 -3.37 17.02 1.40
N GLU A 337 -2.93 18.02 2.16
CA GLU A 337 -1.92 18.98 1.71
C GLU A 337 -0.52 18.60 2.23
N GLY A 338 0.50 18.91 1.45
CA GLY A 338 1.91 18.73 1.78
C GLY A 338 2.73 19.93 1.35
N TRP A 339 3.59 20.41 2.24
CA TRP A 339 4.54 21.48 1.97
C TRP A 339 5.95 21.00 2.25
N ASP A 340 6.84 21.19 1.29
CA ASP A 340 8.25 20.92 1.43
C ASP A 340 9.06 22.20 1.25
N ASN A 341 9.92 22.48 2.24
CA ASN A 341 11.01 23.43 2.14
C ASN A 341 12.33 22.66 1.98
N ILE A 342 13.01 22.86 0.87
CA ILE A 342 14.22 22.14 0.52
C ILE A 342 15.36 23.14 0.36
N ASP A 343 16.26 23.16 1.34
CA ASP A 343 17.40 24.07 1.39
C ASP A 343 18.62 23.39 0.77
N ILE A 344 19.00 23.85 -0.42
CA ILE A 344 20.10 23.31 -1.21
C ILE A 344 21.24 24.32 -1.32
N PHE A 345 22.41 23.85 -1.76
CA PHE A 345 23.54 24.73 -2.07
C PHE A 345 24.27 24.30 -3.34
N GLY A 346 24.85 25.28 -4.03
CA GLY A 346 25.56 25.10 -5.29
C GLY A 346 27.00 25.56 -5.22
N TRP A 347 27.49 26.10 -6.34
CA TRP A 347 28.85 26.59 -6.49
C TRP A 347 29.24 27.57 -5.37
N LEU A 348 30.46 27.42 -4.84
CA LEU A 348 30.99 28.20 -3.71
C LEU A 348 30.15 28.09 -2.42
N GLY A 349 29.29 27.07 -2.30
CA GLY A 349 28.42 26.88 -1.15
C GLY A 349 27.25 27.87 -1.07
N TYR A 350 26.94 28.58 -2.16
CA TYR A 350 25.84 29.55 -2.15
C TYR A 350 24.48 28.86 -1.95
N PRO A 351 23.66 29.36 -1.01
CA PRO A 351 22.38 28.76 -0.69
C PRO A 351 21.34 29.06 -1.78
N MET A 352 20.46 28.11 -1.99
CA MET A 352 19.28 28.17 -2.84
C MET A 352 18.14 27.41 -2.15
N GLN A 353 16.92 27.60 -2.62
CA GLN A 353 15.75 26.98 -2.01
C GLN A 353 14.77 26.48 -3.08
N ILE A 354 14.17 25.33 -2.82
CA ILE A 354 13.04 24.80 -3.58
C ILE A 354 11.86 24.69 -2.61
N LYS A 355 10.71 25.22 -3.03
CA LYS A 355 9.43 25.05 -2.34
C LYS A 355 8.53 24.15 -3.17
N VAL A 356 7.85 23.22 -2.52
CA VAL A 356 6.88 22.34 -3.16
C VAL A 356 5.60 22.40 -2.36
N ASP A 357 4.53 22.78 -3.03
CA ASP A 357 3.18 22.75 -2.49
C ASP A 357 2.42 21.66 -3.25
N PHE A 358 2.04 20.60 -2.55
CA PHE A 358 1.26 19.49 -3.07
C PHE A 358 -0.12 19.51 -2.42
N LEU A 359 -1.17 19.74 -3.20
CA LEU A 359 -2.54 19.98 -2.73
C LEU A 359 -3.49 18.88 -3.19
#